data_AF-A0A2S9GG86-F1
#
_entry.id   AF-A0A2S9GG86-F1
#
_cell.length_a   1.000
_cell.length_b   1.000
_cell.length_c   1.000
_cell.angle_alpha   90.00
_cell.angle_beta   90.00
_cell.angle_gamma   90.00
#
_symmetry.space_group_name_H-M   'P 1'
#
loop_
_entity.id
_entity.type
_entity.pdbx_description
1 polymer ?
#
loop_
_entity_poly.entity_id
_entity_poly.type
_entity_poly.pdbx_seq_one_letter_code
_entity_poly.pdbx_strand_id
1 'polypeptide(L)'
;RNAEVRGVSGPLTVAPTAVPSPVVLAGLHAAAELGFETARDIRSGLETGFGLTDGNIRNDVRQSASDAYLTPVLDRPNLHIVTDA
;
A
#
# COMPACT_ATOMS: atom_id res chain seq x y z
N ARG A 1 1.80 -8.32 -9.99
CA ARG A 1 1.08 -8.55 -8.72
C ARG A 1 0.42 -9.92 -8.81
N ASN A 2 0.70 -10.81 -7.86
CA ASN A 2 0.09 -12.14 -7.83
C ASN A 2 -1.26 -12.06 -7.08
N ALA A 3 -2.37 -12.37 -7.75
CA ALA A 3 -3.71 -12.35 -7.15
C ALA A 3 -3.93 -13.46 -6.09
N GLU A 4 -3.12 -14.52 -6.10
CA GLU A 4 -3.19 -15.62 -5.11
C GLU A 4 -2.78 -15.16 -3.71
N VAL A 5 -1.93 -14.13 -3.61
CA VAL A 5 -1.38 -13.61 -2.35
C VAL A 5 -1.80 -12.17 -2.05
N ARG A 6 -2.68 -11.59 -2.87
CA ARG A 6 -3.16 -10.21 -2.75
C ARG A 6 -4.68 -10.20 -2.65
N GLY A 7 -5.21 -9.82 -1.48
CA GLY A 7 -6.65 -9.61 -1.30
C GLY A 7 -7.16 -8.44 -2.15
N VAL A 8 -8.31 -8.60 -2.78
CA VAL A 8 -8.92 -7.60 -3.69
C VAL A 8 -10.30 -7.11 -3.24
N SER A 9 -10.88 -7.72 -2.20
CA SER A 9 -12.23 -7.44 -1.71
C SER A 9 -12.27 -6.74 -0.34
N GLY A 10 -11.12 -6.49 0.27
CA GLY A 10 -11.04 -5.83 1.58
C GLY A 10 -11.38 -4.34 1.49
N PRO A 11 -11.82 -3.72 2.61
CA PRO A 11 -12.19 -2.30 2.64
C PRO A 11 -10.98 -1.35 2.60
N LEU A 12 -9.77 -1.86 2.90
CA LEU A 12 -8.51 -1.13 2.79
C LEU A 12 -7.88 -1.40 1.42
N THR A 13 -7.78 -0.35 0.60
CA THR A 13 -7.24 -0.41 -0.75
C THR A 13 -5.72 -0.28 -0.74
N VAL A 14 -5.03 -1.31 -1.25
CA VAL A 14 -3.58 -1.31 -1.45
C VAL A 14 -3.29 -1.04 -2.92
N ALA A 15 -2.64 0.08 -3.22
CA ALA A 15 -2.42 0.54 -4.58
C ALA A 15 -1.01 1.13 -4.75
N PRO A 16 -0.49 1.19 -6.00
CA PRO A 16 0.80 1.82 -6.24
C PRO A 16 0.66 3.34 -6.11
N THR A 17 1.76 4.03 -5.86
CA THR A 17 1.79 5.48 -6.10
C THR A 17 1.66 5.73 -7.60
N ALA A 18 0.70 6.57 -8.01
CA ALA A 18 0.43 6.84 -9.43
C ALA A 18 1.66 7.39 -10.17
N VAL A 19 2.41 8.29 -9.53
CA VAL A 19 3.66 8.84 -10.04
C VAL A 19 4.77 8.65 -9.00
N PRO A 20 5.63 7.64 -9.15
CA PRO A 20 6.78 7.45 -8.28
C PRO A 20 7.74 8.66 -8.36
N SER A 21 8.36 9.01 -7.23
CA SER A 21 9.38 10.06 -7.19
C SER A 21 10.58 9.70 -8.09
N PRO A 22 11.13 10.66 -8.87
CA PRO A 22 12.32 10.43 -9.67
C PRO A 22 13.52 9.92 -8.86
N VAL A 23 13.63 10.33 -7.58
CA VAL A 23 14.70 9.86 -6.68
C VAL A 23 14.57 8.37 -6.37
N VAL A 24 13.33 7.89 -6.18
CA VAL A 24 13.08 6.46 -5.95
C VAL A 24 13.44 5.65 -7.18
N LEU A 25 13.07 6.13 -8.37
CA LEU A 25 13.41 5.47 -9.63
C LEU A 25 14.93 5.41 -9.85
N ALA A 26 15.64 6.51 -9.60
CA ALA A 26 17.09 6.55 -9.68
C ALA A 26 17.76 5.56 -8.71
N GLY A 27 17.23 5.44 -7.48
CA GLY A 27 17.71 4.46 -6.50
C GLY A 27 17.51 3.01 -6.95
N LEU A 28 16.35 2.68 -7.54
CA LEU A 28 16.09 1.36 -8.10
C LEU A 28 17.03 1.02 -9.26
N HIS A 29 17.31 1.99 -10.13
CA HIS A 29 18.25 1.81 -11.24
C HIS A 29 19.68 1.57 -10.73
N ALA A 30 20.15 2.38 -9.76
CA ALA A 30 21.47 2.20 -9.16
C ALA A 30 21.62 0.84 -8.47
N ALA A 31 20.58 0.35 -7.79
CA ALA A 31 20.60 -1.00 -7.20
C ALA A 31 20.73 -2.10 -8.27
N ALA A 32 20.03 -1.96 -9.39
CA ALA A 32 20.14 -2.90 -10.50
C ALA A 32 21.53 -2.88 -11.15
N GLU A 33 22.15 -1.70 -11.31
CA GLU A 33 23.52 -1.55 -11.82
C GLU A 33 24.57 -2.23 -10.92
N LEU A 34 24.31 -2.28 -9.61
CA LEU A 34 25.14 -2.99 -8.63
C LEU A 34 24.85 -4.49 -8.57
N GLY A 35 23.93 -5.00 -9.40
CA GLY A 35 23.60 -6.42 -9.50
C GLY A 35 22.56 -6.91 -8.49
N PHE A 36 21.87 -6.01 -7.78
CA PHE A 36 20.75 -6.42 -6.93
C PHE A 36 19.50 -6.75 -7.76
N GLU A 37 18.74 -7.75 -7.29
CA GLU A 37 17.51 -8.17 -7.97
C GLU A 37 16.41 -7.10 -7.87
N THR A 38 15.74 -6.83 -9.00
CA THR A 38 14.57 -5.96 -9.04
C THR A 38 13.30 -6.75 -8.75
N ALA A 39 12.66 -6.44 -7.62
CA ALA A 39 11.40 -7.01 -7.18
C ALA A 39 10.22 -6.41 -7.97
N ARG A 40 9.50 -7.24 -8.74
CA ARG A 40 8.23 -6.84 -9.38
C ARG A 40 7.09 -6.66 -8.38
N ASP A 41 7.14 -7.37 -7.26
CA ASP A 41 6.17 -7.31 -6.17
C ASP A 41 6.87 -7.67 -4.86
N ILE A 42 7.17 -6.67 -4.03
CA ILE A 42 7.87 -6.84 -2.76
C ILE A 42 7.03 -7.55 -1.68
N ARG A 43 5.74 -7.83 -1.95
CA ARG A 43 4.85 -8.52 -0.99
C ARG A 43 4.42 -9.90 -1.47
N SER A 44 5.01 -10.43 -2.53
CA SER A 44 4.69 -11.76 -3.06
C SER A 44 5.72 -12.84 -2.71
N GLY A 45 6.40 -12.72 -1.57
CA GLY A 45 7.34 -13.72 -1.06
C GLY A 45 8.77 -13.62 -1.59
N LEU A 46 9.17 -12.48 -2.16
CA LEU A 46 10.57 -12.17 -2.43
C LEU A 46 11.16 -11.44 -1.22
N GLU A 47 12.03 -12.11 -0.45
CA GLU A 47 12.60 -11.58 0.80
C GLU A 47 13.76 -10.58 0.57
N THR A 48 14.39 -10.61 -0.61
CA THR A 48 15.55 -9.77 -0.96
C THR A 48 15.38 -9.13 -2.32
N GLY A 49 15.79 -7.87 -2.46
CA GLY A 49 15.74 -7.13 -3.72
C GLY A 49 15.12 -5.75 -3.56
N PHE A 50 15.00 -5.03 -4.67
CA PHE A 50 14.53 -3.64 -4.69
C PHE A 50 13.34 -3.49 -5.61
N GLY A 51 12.27 -2.85 -5.14
CA GLY A 51 11.07 -2.62 -5.93
C GLY A 51 10.23 -1.48 -5.38
N LEU A 52 9.24 -1.06 -6.16
CA LEU A 52 8.28 -0.05 -5.71
C LEU A 52 7.34 -0.64 -4.65
N THR A 53 7.02 0.17 -3.65
CA THR A 53 6.12 -0.22 -2.56
C THR A 53 4.69 0.25 -2.87
N ASP A 54 3.71 -0.59 -2.55
CA ASP A 54 2.30 -0.18 -2.52
C ASP A 54 1.95 0.48 -1.18
N GLY A 55 1.10 1.49 -1.23
CA GLY A 55 0.54 2.17 -0.08
C GLY A 55 -0.96 1.91 0.11
N ASN A 56 -1.49 2.33 1.25
CA ASN A 56 -2.93 2.38 1.50
C ASN A 56 -3.49 3.65 0.83
N ILE A 57 -3.85 3.52 -0.44
CA ILE A 57 -4.21 4.64 -1.31
C ILE A 57 -5.54 4.31 -1.97
N ARG A 58 -6.50 5.23 -1.85
CA ARG A 58 -7.79 5.16 -2.53
C ARG A 58 -8.06 6.53 -3.16
N ASN A 59 -8.31 6.57 -4.46
CA ASN A 59 -8.49 7.82 -5.22
C ASN A 59 -7.32 8.81 -5.02
N ASP A 60 -6.08 8.32 -5.14
CA ASP A 60 -4.84 9.08 -4.99
C ASP A 60 -4.61 9.78 -3.63
N VAL A 61 -5.46 9.51 -2.64
CA VAL A 61 -5.29 9.98 -1.27
C VAL A 61 -5.02 8.83 -0.32
N ARG A 62 -4.36 9.14 0.80
CA ARG A 62 -4.17 8.17 1.89
C ARG A 62 -5.53 7.66 2.37
N GLN A 63 -5.67 6.35 2.44
CA GLN A 63 -6.78 5.71 3.14
C GLN A 63 -6.29 5.22 4.51
N SER A 64 -6.84 5.80 5.58
CA SER A 64 -6.59 5.33 6.94
C SER A 64 -7.41 4.09 7.30
N ALA A 65 -7.10 3.46 8.43
CA ALA A 65 -7.96 2.44 9.00
C ALA A 65 -9.35 2.99 9.38
N SER A 66 -9.42 4.25 9.84
CA SER A 66 -10.70 4.91 10.13
C SER A 66 -11.54 5.06 8.87
N ASP A 67 -10.95 5.54 7.77
CA ASP A 67 -11.65 5.71 6.49
C ASP A 67 -12.16 4.39 5.92
N ALA A 68 -11.39 3.31 6.10
CA ALA A 68 -11.73 1.98 5.61
C ALA A 68 -12.80 1.28 6.47
N TYR A 69 -12.73 1.40 7.80
CA TYR A 69 -13.49 0.56 8.72
C TYR A 69 -14.47 1.28 9.64
N LEU A 70 -14.22 2.54 10.00
CA LEU A 70 -15.07 3.30 10.94
C LEU A 70 -16.03 4.22 10.20
N THR A 71 -15.52 5.06 9.30
CA THR A 71 -16.32 6.03 8.54
C THR A 71 -17.54 5.40 7.84
N PRO A 72 -17.44 4.21 7.20
CA PRO A 72 -18.59 3.61 6.50
C PRO A 72 -19.71 3.10 7.42
N VAL A 73 -19.50 3.05 8.72
CA VAL A 73 -20.41 2.40 9.70
C VAL A 73 -20.68 3.28 10.93
N LEU A 74 -20.45 4.59 10.81
CA LEU A 74 -20.66 5.56 11.90
C LEU A 74 -22.10 5.62 12.40
N ASP A 75 -23.05 5.21 11.57
CA ASP A 75 -24.48 5.19 11.86
C ASP A 75 -24.92 3.99 12.71
N ARG A 76 -24.03 3.01 12.96
CA ARG A 76 -24.35 1.83 13.76
C ARG A 76 -24.59 2.21 15.22
N PRO A 77 -25.76 1.88 15.81
CA PRO A 77 -26.09 2.28 17.18
C PRO A 77 -25.21 1.60 18.24
N ASN A 78 -24.53 0.50 17.89
CA ASN A 78 -23.62 -0.22 18.76
C ASN A 78 -22.14 0.19 18.59
N LEU A 79 -21.84 1.23 17.81
CA LEU A 79 -20.49 1.79 17.67
C LEU A 79 -20.41 3.11 18.46
N HIS A 80 -19.44 3.22 19.37
CA HIS A 80 -19.16 4.43 20.13
C HIS A 80 -17.72 4.85 19.88
N ILE A 81 -17.52 6.05 19.35
CA ILE A 81 -16.20 6.61 19.08
C ILE A 81 -15.98 7.75 20.06
N VAL A 82 -14.90 7.65 20.83
CA VAL A 82 -14.43 8.71 21.72
C VAL A 82 -13.12 9.23 21.15
N THR A 83 -13.07 10.51 20.83
CA THR A 83 -11.84 11.20 20.40
C THR A 83 -11.32 12.07 21.54
N ASP A 84 -10.03 12.40 21.52
CA ASP A 84 -9.40 13.34 22.47
C ASP A 84 -9.59 12.96 23.95
N ALA A 85 -9.72 11.66 24.23
CA ALA A 85 -9.86 11.10 25.57
C ALA A 85 -8.51 10.71 26.18
#